data_AF-A0A964LNE6-F1
#
_entry.id   AF-A0A964LNE6-F1
#
_cell.length_a   1.000
_cell.length_b   1.000
_cell.length_c   1.000
_cell.angle_alpha   90.00
_cell.angle_beta   90.00
_cell.angle_gamma   90.00
#
_symmetry.space_group_name_H-M   'P 1'
#
loop_
_entity.id
_entity.type
_entity.pdbx_description
1 polymer ?
#
loop_
_entity_poly.entity_id
_entity_poly.type
_entity_poly.pdbx_seq_one_letter_code
_entity_poly.pdbx_strand_id
1 'polypeptide(L)'
;GTDCGYNVDLATGEMARMFYSTLGNTGYYNTSGGLTGCAGAPNYCLTNTAPFSNLQPNVYWSGTEYAPNTYNAWSFNFVNGVQYENYKTSGFYAWAVRSGDIAPVPVPGAVWLFGGALTLLGAVRRRAMTTLG
;
A
#
# COMPACT_ATOMS: atom_id res chain seq x y z
N GLY A 1 19.66 8.15 -2.47
CA GLY A 1 18.89 8.87 -3.52
C GLY A 1 19.04 10.35 -3.28
N THR A 2 18.10 11.15 -3.77
CA THR A 2 17.93 12.59 -3.53
C THR A 2 16.52 12.85 -3.00
N ASP A 3 16.27 14.04 -2.46
CA ASP A 3 14.91 14.41 -2.02
C ASP A 3 14.03 14.97 -3.17
N CYS A 4 14.63 15.28 -4.32
CA CYS A 4 13.93 15.77 -5.52
C CYS A 4 14.45 15.07 -6.78
N GLY A 5 13.55 14.83 -7.74
CA GLY A 5 13.82 14.16 -9.01
C GLY A 5 13.44 12.67 -9.02
N TYR A 6 14.01 11.94 -9.98
CA TYR A 6 13.70 10.53 -10.23
C TYR A 6 14.48 9.55 -9.33
N ASN A 7 15.63 9.97 -8.81
CA ASN A 7 16.48 9.14 -7.95
C ASN A 7 16.12 9.30 -6.47
N VAL A 8 14.83 9.22 -6.13
CA VAL A 8 14.34 9.55 -4.77
C VAL A 8 14.95 8.62 -3.73
N ASP A 9 15.39 9.16 -2.59
CA ASP A 9 15.85 8.34 -1.48
C ASP A 9 14.69 7.62 -0.77
N LEU A 10 14.71 6.29 -0.78
CA LEU A 10 13.65 5.48 -0.16
C LEU A 10 13.80 5.38 1.37
N ALA A 11 14.90 5.85 1.94
CA ALA A 11 15.07 5.92 3.39
C ALA A 11 14.35 7.13 4.01
N THR A 12 14.24 8.24 3.26
CA THR A 12 13.60 9.49 3.72
C THR A 12 12.26 9.77 3.01
N GLY A 13 12.10 9.34 1.76
CA GLY A 13 10.88 9.51 0.98
C GLY A 13 9.88 8.38 1.23
N GLU A 14 9.04 8.52 2.27
CA GLU A 14 8.05 7.50 2.64
C GLU A 14 7.12 7.11 1.50
N MET A 15 6.65 8.07 0.70
CA MET A 15 5.79 7.79 -0.46
C MET A 15 6.53 7.08 -1.60
N ALA A 16 7.78 7.46 -1.88
CA ALA A 16 8.59 6.75 -2.85
C ALA A 16 8.86 5.32 -2.40
N ARG A 17 9.16 5.11 -1.10
CA ARG A 17 9.29 3.78 -0.50
C ARG A 17 8.00 2.97 -0.62
N MET A 18 6.86 3.58 -0.33
CA MET A 18 5.55 2.93 -0.48
C MET A 18 5.33 2.46 -1.92
N PHE A 19 5.61 3.32 -2.90
CA PHE A 19 5.43 3.02 -4.32
C PHE A 19 6.40 1.94 -4.82
N TYR A 20 7.71 2.12 -4.62
CA TYR A 20 8.74 1.24 -5.18
C TYR A 20 9.00 -0.01 -4.36
N SER A 21 9.09 0.10 -3.03
CA SER A 21 9.52 -1.01 -2.17
C SER A 21 8.34 -1.79 -1.59
N THR A 22 7.33 -1.11 -1.05
CA THR A 22 6.21 -1.79 -0.37
C THR A 22 5.23 -2.39 -1.37
N LEU A 23 4.84 -1.61 -2.37
CA LEU A 23 3.92 -2.06 -3.42
C LEU A 23 4.66 -2.72 -4.60
N GLY A 24 5.93 -2.40 -4.84
CA GLY A 24 6.66 -2.96 -5.98
C GLY A 24 6.19 -2.42 -7.33
N ASN A 25 5.76 -1.17 -7.40
CA ASN A 25 5.44 -0.52 -8.67
C ASN A 25 6.69 0.02 -9.36
N THR A 26 6.56 0.33 -10.65
CA THR A 26 7.62 0.94 -11.45
C THR A 26 7.10 2.23 -12.06
N GLY A 27 7.87 3.30 -11.98
CA GLY A 27 7.52 4.58 -12.61
C GLY A 27 7.77 4.57 -14.11
N TYR A 28 7.18 5.51 -14.84
CA TYR A 28 7.43 5.70 -16.26
C TYR A 28 8.92 5.96 -16.57
N TYR A 29 9.63 6.59 -15.63
CA TYR A 29 11.05 6.87 -15.72
C TYR A 29 11.84 6.12 -14.64
N ASN A 30 13.08 5.77 -14.98
CA ASN A 30 14.07 5.21 -14.07
C ASN A 30 14.79 6.33 -13.29
N THR A 31 15.69 5.96 -12.37
CA THR A 31 16.43 6.91 -11.53
C THR A 31 17.28 7.93 -12.30
N SER A 32 17.63 7.64 -13.56
CA SER A 32 18.37 8.53 -14.45
C SER A 32 17.46 9.37 -15.37
N GLY A 33 16.14 9.28 -15.21
CA GLY A 33 15.16 9.96 -16.07
C GLY A 33 14.94 9.31 -17.44
N GLY A 34 15.47 8.10 -17.66
CA GLY A 34 15.24 7.32 -18.88
C GLY A 34 13.95 6.48 -18.81
N LEU A 35 13.38 6.11 -19.95
CA LEU A 35 12.17 5.29 -20.01
C LEU A 35 12.40 3.88 -19.44
N THR A 36 11.42 3.36 -18.67
CA THR A 36 11.47 2.00 -18.09
C THR A 36 10.86 0.92 -19.00
N GLY A 37 10.22 1.32 -20.11
CA GLY A 37 9.36 0.43 -20.91
C GLY A 37 7.93 0.35 -20.39
N CYS A 38 7.56 1.21 -19.44
CA CYS A 38 6.19 1.29 -18.96
C CYS A 38 5.20 1.61 -20.09
N ALA A 39 4.12 0.83 -20.20
CA ALA A 39 3.13 0.93 -21.28
C ALA A 39 2.31 2.24 -21.28
N GLY A 40 2.48 3.12 -20.27
CA GLY A 40 1.73 4.36 -20.15
C GLY A 40 0.27 4.10 -19.75
N ALA A 41 -0.66 4.87 -20.33
CA ALA A 41 -2.09 4.81 -20.01
C ALA A 41 -2.69 3.38 -20.18
N PRO A 42 -3.76 3.04 -19.44
CA PRO A 42 -4.44 3.89 -18.45
C PRO A 42 -3.78 3.88 -17.06
N ASN A 43 -2.99 2.86 -16.74
CA ASN A 43 -2.55 2.59 -15.37
C ASN A 43 -1.09 2.99 -15.09
N TYR A 44 -0.28 3.33 -16.10
CA TYR A 44 1.10 3.83 -15.97
C TYR A 44 1.97 2.99 -15.03
N CYS A 45 1.87 1.66 -15.15
CA CYS A 45 2.63 0.69 -14.35
C CYS A 45 2.37 0.74 -12.84
N LEU A 46 1.28 1.38 -12.44
CA LEU A 46 0.66 1.21 -11.13
C LEU A 46 -0.15 -0.10 -11.10
N THR A 47 0.54 -1.23 -11.17
CA THR A 47 -0.08 -2.57 -11.25
C THR A 47 -0.29 -3.21 -9.88
N ASN A 48 0.47 -2.78 -8.88
CA ASN A 48 0.40 -3.30 -7.53
C ASN A 48 -0.22 -2.25 -6.61
N THR A 49 -1.52 -2.36 -6.38
CA THR A 49 -2.28 -1.39 -5.56
C THR A 49 -2.81 -1.99 -4.27
N ALA A 50 -2.86 -3.32 -4.15
CA ALA A 50 -3.36 -3.99 -2.95
C ALA A 50 -2.54 -3.62 -1.71
N PRO A 51 -3.17 -3.45 -0.53
CA PRO A 51 -4.60 -3.65 -0.24
C PRO A 51 -5.53 -2.47 -0.59
N PHE A 52 -5.06 -1.45 -1.30
CA PHE A 52 -5.81 -0.23 -1.57
C PHE A 52 -6.62 -0.32 -2.86
N SER A 53 -7.91 0.00 -2.81
CA SER A 53 -8.83 -0.09 -3.95
C SER A 53 -8.92 1.17 -4.81
N ASN A 54 -8.38 2.30 -4.33
CA ASN A 54 -8.52 3.61 -5.00
C ASN A 54 -7.17 4.33 -5.19
N LEU A 55 -6.12 3.54 -5.41
CA LEU A 55 -4.84 4.10 -5.84
C LEU A 55 -4.94 4.50 -7.32
N GLN A 56 -4.56 5.74 -7.63
CA GLN A 56 -4.64 6.32 -8.97
C GLN A 56 -3.22 6.58 -9.49
N PRO A 57 -2.97 6.44 -10.80
CA PRO A 57 -1.71 6.88 -11.40
C PRO A 57 -1.70 8.41 -11.48
N ASN A 58 -1.46 9.07 -10.35
CA ASN A 58 -1.51 10.53 -10.21
C ASN A 58 -0.50 11.04 -9.16
N VAL A 59 -0.50 12.35 -8.91
CA VAL A 59 0.34 13.00 -7.90
C VAL A 59 -0.34 12.89 -6.54
N TYR A 60 0.46 12.54 -5.54
CA TYR A 60 0.07 12.47 -4.14
C TYR A 60 0.90 13.44 -3.30
N TRP A 61 0.29 14.05 -2.29
CA TRP A 61 0.98 14.84 -1.27
C TRP A 61 1.68 13.95 -0.24
N SER A 62 2.91 14.29 0.13
CA SER A 62 3.69 13.55 1.15
C SER A 62 3.45 14.05 2.59
N GLY A 63 2.66 15.12 2.76
CA GLY A 63 2.41 15.76 4.05
C GLY A 63 3.55 16.67 4.56
N THR A 64 4.70 16.71 3.88
CA THR A 64 5.86 17.50 4.29
C THR A 64 5.90 18.86 3.57
N GLU A 65 6.04 19.96 4.33
CA GLU A 65 6.23 21.30 3.78
C GLU A 65 7.61 21.45 3.13
N TYR A 66 7.70 22.18 2.02
CA TYR A 66 8.98 22.46 1.39
C TYR A 66 9.67 23.62 2.12
N ALA A 67 10.69 23.30 2.93
CA ALA A 67 11.33 24.29 3.80
C ALA A 67 11.88 25.54 3.09
N PRO A 68 12.49 25.47 1.88
CA PRO A 68 12.98 26.66 1.19
C PRO A 68 11.87 27.60 0.70
N ASN A 69 10.63 27.10 0.53
CA ASN A 69 9.49 27.93 0.16
C ASN A 69 8.19 27.30 0.69
N THR A 70 7.66 27.91 1.76
CA THR A 70 6.48 27.42 2.48
C THR A 70 5.15 27.55 1.72
N TYR A 71 5.14 28.21 0.55
CA TYR A 71 4.01 28.12 -0.39
C TYR A 71 3.91 26.74 -1.06
N ASN A 72 4.98 25.96 -1.01
CA ASN A 72 5.06 24.63 -1.60
C ASN A 72 5.04 23.51 -0.54
N ALA A 73 4.68 22.32 -0.99
CA ALA A 73 4.79 21.08 -0.24
C ALA A 73 5.38 19.98 -1.13
N TRP A 74 5.97 18.95 -0.52
CA TRP A 74 6.52 17.81 -1.24
C TRP A 74 5.42 16.87 -1.72
N SER A 75 5.56 16.40 -2.94
CA SER A 75 4.65 15.47 -3.60
C SER A 75 5.40 14.39 -4.35
N PHE A 76 4.76 13.24 -4.56
CA PHE A 76 5.30 12.14 -5.36
C PHE A 76 4.31 11.77 -6.45
N ASN A 77 4.80 11.57 -7.67
CA ASN A 77 4.00 11.24 -8.83
C ASN A 77 4.04 9.75 -9.15
N PHE A 78 2.89 9.08 -9.05
CA PHE A 78 2.74 7.64 -9.25
C PHE A 78 2.76 7.24 -10.73
N VAL A 79 2.63 8.19 -11.65
CA VAL A 79 2.84 7.98 -13.09
C VAL A 79 4.33 7.90 -13.38
N ASN A 80 5.04 8.97 -13.04
CA ASN A 80 6.39 9.20 -13.51
C ASN A 80 7.44 8.57 -12.58
N GLY A 81 7.11 8.34 -11.32
CA GLY A 81 8.04 7.85 -10.31
C GLY A 81 9.03 8.95 -9.87
N VAL A 82 8.52 10.13 -9.54
CA VAL A 82 9.34 11.32 -9.30
C VAL A 82 8.81 12.10 -8.12
N GLN A 83 9.74 12.62 -7.31
CA GLN A 83 9.43 13.51 -6.20
C GLN A 83 9.77 14.95 -6.57
N TYR A 84 8.88 15.87 -6.23
CA TYR A 84 9.08 17.30 -6.44
C TYR A 84 8.17 18.11 -5.53
N GLU A 85 8.54 19.37 -5.31
CA GLU A 85 7.72 20.35 -4.63
C GLU A 85 6.66 20.94 -5.56
N ASN A 86 5.47 21.23 -5.01
CA ASN A 86 4.38 21.89 -5.73
C ASN A 86 3.66 22.88 -4.82
N TYR A 87 2.98 23.86 -5.42
CA TYR A 87 2.13 24.80 -4.71
C TYR A 87 1.06 24.07 -3.90
N LYS A 88 0.88 24.46 -2.63
CA LYS A 88 -0.14 23.90 -1.75
C LYS A 88 -1.58 24.11 -2.24
N THR A 89 -1.78 25.03 -3.18
CA THR A 89 -3.08 25.30 -3.82
C THR A 89 -3.42 24.28 -4.92
N SER A 90 -2.48 23.40 -5.31
CA SER A 90 -2.72 22.35 -6.30
C SER A 90 -3.63 21.25 -5.73
N GLY A 91 -4.66 20.89 -6.50
CA GLY A 91 -5.55 19.78 -6.17
C GLY A 91 -4.93 18.43 -6.51
N PHE A 92 -4.16 17.85 -5.58
CA PHE A 92 -3.60 16.50 -5.69
C PHE A 92 -4.23 15.53 -4.69
N TYR A 93 -4.01 14.24 -4.92
CA TYR A 93 -4.49 13.21 -4.02
C TYR A 93 -3.71 13.25 -2.70
N ALA A 94 -4.34 12.79 -1.64
CA ALA A 94 -3.70 12.63 -0.35
C ALA A 94 -3.80 11.16 0.06
N TRP A 95 -2.75 10.66 0.69
CA TRP A 95 -2.74 9.33 1.29
C TRP A 95 -2.64 9.48 2.80
N ALA A 96 -3.75 9.25 3.50
CA ALA A 96 -3.76 9.30 4.95
C ALA A 96 -2.95 8.13 5.53
N VAL A 97 -1.97 8.45 6.37
CA VAL A 97 -1.17 7.48 7.13
C VAL A 97 -1.60 7.56 8.60
N ARG A 98 -1.71 6.41 9.26
CA ARG A 98 -1.93 6.34 10.71
C ARG A 98 -0.72 5.72 11.39
N SER A 99 -0.32 6.29 12.52
CA SER A 99 0.70 5.70 13.37
C SER A 99 0.16 4.47 14.11
N GLY A 100 0.99 3.45 14.29
CA GLY A 100 0.72 2.26 15.11
C GLY A 100 0.11 1.07 14.35
N ASP A 101 0.46 -0.13 14.81
CA ASP A 101 -0.09 -1.39 14.30
C ASP A 101 -1.58 -1.51 14.63
N ILE A 102 -2.38 -1.94 13.66
CA ILE A 102 -3.75 -2.38 13.94
C ILE A 102 -3.62 -3.76 14.57
N ALA A 103 -4.02 -3.89 15.85
CA ALA A 103 -4.11 -5.19 16.50
C ALA A 103 -4.91 -6.13 15.58
N PRO A 104 -4.40 -7.35 15.28
CA PRO A 104 -5.13 -8.32 14.48
C PRO A 104 -6.54 -8.49 15.07
N VAL A 105 -7.57 -8.37 14.23
CA VAL A 105 -8.94 -8.64 14.68
C VAL A 105 -8.94 -10.06 15.24
N PRO A 106 -9.29 -10.28 16.51
CA PRO A 106 -9.36 -11.61 17.07
C PRO A 106 -10.29 -12.46 16.21
N VAL A 107 -9.84 -13.67 15.86
CA VAL A 107 -10.68 -14.61 15.10
C VAL A 107 -12.04 -14.71 15.81
N PRO A 108 -13.18 -14.50 15.12
CA PRO A 108 -14.48 -14.53 15.78
C PRO A 108 -14.62 -15.80 16.61
N GLY A 109 -15.14 -15.69 17.84
CA GLY A 109 -15.34 -16.84 18.74
C GLY A 109 -16.12 -18.00 18.10
N ALA A 110 -16.84 -17.73 17.01
CA ALA A 110 -17.44 -18.70 16.10
C ALA A 110 -16.47 -19.80 15.63
N VAL A 111 -15.19 -19.52 15.35
CA VAL A 111 -14.22 -20.55 14.93
C VAL A 111 -13.99 -21.58 16.05
N TRP A 112 -13.90 -21.12 17.30
CA TRP A 112 -13.78 -22.00 18.46
C TRP A 112 -15.07 -22.79 18.73
N LEU A 113 -16.23 -22.15 18.56
CA LEU A 113 -17.55 -22.80 18.70
C LEU A 113 -17.76 -23.88 17.63
N PHE A 114 -17.47 -23.59 16.36
CA PHE A 114 -17.61 -24.57 15.27
C PHE A 114 -16.59 -25.69 15.37
N GLY A 115 -15.34 -25.38 15.73
CA GLY A 115 -14.31 -26.39 15.99
C GLY A 115 -14.70 -27.34 17.14
N GLY A 116 -15.20 -26.80 18.26
CA GLY A 116 -15.69 -27.58 19.39
C GLY A 116 -16.95 -28.40 19.07
N ALA A 117 -17.89 -27.84 18.31
CA ALA A 117 -19.09 -28.57 17.88
C ALA A 117 -18.76 -29.74 16.96
N LEU A 118 -17.80 -29.57 16.03
CA LEU A 118 -17.36 -30.63 15.13
C LEU A 118 -16.64 -31.77 15.84
N THR A 119 -15.81 -31.47 16.85
CA THR A 119 -15.15 -32.51 17.66
C THR A 119 -16.15 -33.30 18.51
N LEU A 120 -17.12 -32.62 19.13
CA LEU A 120 -18.21 -33.26 19.88
C LEU A 120 -19.08 -34.15 18.99
N LEU A 121 -19.52 -33.66 17.82
CA LEU A 121 -20.32 -34.44 16.86
C LEU A 121 -19.55 -35.68 16.37
N GLY A 122 -18.24 -35.56 16.11
CA GLY A 122 -17.39 -36.69 15.72
C GLY A 122 -17.27 -37.76 16.82
N ALA A 123 -17.14 -37.34 18.07
CA ALA A 123 -17.05 -38.25 19.22
C ALA A 123 -18.36 -39.02 19.47
N VAL A 124 -19.51 -38.34 19.36
CA VAL A 124 -20.83 -38.97 19.48
C VAL A 124 -21.05 -40.01 18.38
N ARG A 125 -20.67 -39.69 17.14
CA ARG A 125 -20.79 -40.62 15.99
C ARG A 125 -19.95 -41.87 16.15
N ARG A 126 -18.72 -41.75 16.69
CA ARG A 126 -17.83 -42.91 16.95
C ARG A 126 -18.39 -43.82 18.04
N ARG A 127 -18.92 -43.25 19.14
CA ARG A 127 -19.54 -44.04 20.21
C ARG A 127 -20.75 -44.83 19.71
N ALA A 128 -21.63 -44.21 18.92
CA ALA A 128 -22.82 -44.88 18.38
C ALA A 128 -22.47 -46.11 17.51
N MET A 129 -21.36 -46.05 16.74
CA MET A 129 -20.89 -47.18 15.94
C MET A 129 -20.27 -48.33 16.75
N THR A 130 -19.82 -48.10 17.99
CA THR A 130 -19.15 -49.13 18.80
C THR A 130 -20.14 -49.99 19.60
N THR A 131 -21.37 -49.52 19.78
CA THR A 131 -22.44 -50.19 20.56
C THR A 131 -23.36 -51.12 19.75
N LEU A 132 -23.07 -51.34 18.47
CA LEU A 132 -23.88 -52.16 17.55
C LEU A 132 -23.16 -53.44 17.06
N GLY A 133 -22.09 -53.85 17.72
CA GLY A 133 -21.31 -55.07 17.41
C GLY A 133 -21.48 -56.16 18.44
#